data_AF-A0A101KSS0-F1
#
_entry.id   AF-A0A101KSS0-F1
#
_cell.length_a   1.000
_cell.length_b   1.000
_cell.length_c   1.000
_cell.angle_alpha   90.00
_cell.angle_beta   90.00
_cell.angle_gamma   90.00
#
_symmetry.space_group_name_H-M   'P 1'
#
loop_
_entity.id
_entity.type
_entity.pdbx_description
1 polymer ?
#
loop_
_entity_poly.entity_id
_entity_poly.type
_entity_poly.pdbx_seq_one_letter_code
_entity_poly.pdbx_strand_id
1 'polypeptide(L)'
;MKKRADAPTTYRAPEVRRKIAPVVAKPAAGAPFKPEPTMDEADYRHILGIIENMTTVMERSPNAFKGMGEEDIRSHYLVQLNGQYEGGATGETFNAAGKTDILVRSENANIFIAECKIWRGEKVMIETIDQLLSYVTWRDTKTAIIVFNRNKDFSAVIEGAKAAVEAHPQYRRGPVKEGETRFRFILANPSDTAKEVVVTLMLFDIPV
;
A
#
# COMPACT_ATOMS: atom_id res chain seq x y z
N MET A 1 47.11 -18.60 17.65
CA MET A 1 46.30 -17.44 18.10
C MET A 1 45.29 -17.95 19.14
N LYS A 2 45.48 -17.66 20.44
CA LYS A 2 44.60 -18.15 21.52
C LYS A 2 43.37 -17.24 21.62
N LYS A 3 42.15 -17.81 21.50
CA LYS A 3 40.90 -17.09 21.77
C LYS A 3 40.84 -16.70 23.26
N ARG A 4 40.51 -15.43 23.56
CA ARG A 4 40.21 -14.96 24.92
C ARG A 4 38.91 -15.61 25.41
N ALA A 5 38.87 -15.99 26.69
CA ALA A 5 37.75 -16.72 27.31
C ALA A 5 36.49 -15.85 27.51
N ASP A 6 36.60 -14.53 27.38
CA ASP A 6 35.53 -13.58 27.75
C ASP A 6 34.86 -12.90 26.54
N ALA A 7 34.86 -13.54 25.36
CA ALA A 7 34.12 -13.02 24.21
C ALA A 7 32.64 -13.44 24.28
N PRO A 8 31.67 -12.51 24.22
CA PRO A 8 30.25 -12.87 24.17
C PRO A 8 29.97 -13.78 22.96
N THR A 9 29.40 -14.96 23.20
CA THR A 9 29.07 -15.96 22.16
C THR A 9 27.75 -15.67 21.45
N THR A 10 27.05 -14.60 21.80
CA THR A 10 25.73 -14.25 21.27
C THR A 10 25.72 -12.83 20.73
N TYR A 11 25.38 -12.69 19.44
CA TYR A 11 25.04 -11.41 18.84
C TYR A 11 23.55 -11.13 19.08
N ARG A 12 23.21 -9.90 19.46
CA ARG A 12 21.82 -9.46 19.59
C ARG A 12 21.24 -9.37 18.18
N ALA A 13 20.24 -10.20 17.85
CA ALA A 13 19.53 -10.04 16.59
C ALA A 13 18.99 -8.59 16.49
N PRO A 14 19.07 -7.93 15.33
CA PRO A 14 18.53 -6.58 15.18
C PRO A 14 17.07 -6.56 15.63
N GLU A 15 16.66 -5.58 16.44
CA GLU A 15 15.25 -5.40 16.74
C GLU A 15 14.52 -5.08 15.43
N VAL A 16 13.68 -6.02 14.95
CA VAL A 16 12.99 -5.92 13.65
C VAL A 16 11.78 -4.97 13.72
N ARG A 17 11.45 -4.45 14.91
CA ARG A 17 10.24 -3.63 15.12
C ARG A 17 10.52 -2.19 14.74
N ARG A 18 9.74 -1.65 13.79
CA ARG A 18 9.89 -0.27 13.31
C ARG A 18 8.78 0.61 13.87
N LYS A 19 9.17 1.74 14.45
CA LYS A 19 8.28 2.87 14.67
C LYS A 19 8.39 3.80 13.48
N ILE A 20 7.25 4.16 12.90
CA ILE A 20 7.20 5.15 11.82
C ILE A 20 7.52 6.51 12.43
N ALA A 21 8.53 7.19 11.90
CA ALA A 21 8.85 8.55 12.26
C ALA A 21 8.12 9.50 11.28
N PRO A 22 7.21 10.37 11.74
CA PRO A 22 6.46 11.25 10.86
C PRO A 22 7.38 12.26 10.14
N VAL A 23 7.21 12.44 8.82
CA VAL A 23 7.95 13.46 8.06
C VAL A 23 7.24 14.80 8.15
N VAL A 24 8.01 15.81 8.59
CA VAL A 24 7.58 17.20 8.71
C VAL A 24 7.79 17.93 7.37
N ALA A 25 6.71 18.40 6.74
CA ALA A 25 6.79 19.27 5.55
C ALA A 25 7.33 20.67 5.92
N LYS A 26 8.18 21.28 5.06
CA LYS A 26 8.69 22.65 5.25
C LYS A 26 7.62 23.70 4.91
N PRO A 27 7.45 24.79 5.68
CA PRO A 27 6.36 25.73 5.49
C PRO A 27 6.64 26.79 4.40
N ALA A 28 5.56 27.24 3.75
CA ALA A 28 5.44 28.61 3.23
C ALA A 28 4.95 29.52 4.37
N ALA A 29 5.46 30.76 4.43
CA ALA A 29 5.38 31.62 5.62
C ALA A 29 3.96 32.10 6.00
N GLY A 30 3.63 32.16 7.31
CA GLY A 30 2.59 33.07 7.81
C GLY A 30 1.67 32.67 8.99
N ALA A 31 1.71 31.44 9.53
CA ALA A 31 0.86 31.04 10.67
C ALA A 31 1.61 30.08 11.61
N PRO A 32 1.22 29.92 12.90
CA PRO A 32 1.74 28.85 13.76
C PRO A 32 1.31 27.50 13.19
N PHE A 33 2.15 26.95 12.31
CA PHE A 33 1.94 25.68 11.64
C PHE A 33 2.21 24.53 12.63
N LYS A 34 1.23 23.65 12.82
CA LYS A 34 1.47 22.31 13.36
C LYS A 34 1.65 21.38 12.15
N PRO A 35 2.88 20.97 11.80
CA PRO A 35 3.09 20.04 10.70
C PRO A 35 2.35 18.75 11.00
N GLU A 36 1.59 18.28 10.03
CA GLU A 36 0.96 16.97 10.13
C GLU A 36 1.85 15.90 9.52
N PRO A 37 1.89 14.69 10.11
CA PRO A 37 2.66 13.58 9.58
C PRO A 37 2.36 13.33 8.11
N THR A 38 3.39 13.32 7.28
CA THR A 38 3.32 12.67 5.96
C THR A 38 4.19 11.43 5.99
N MET A 39 3.81 10.43 5.19
CA MET A 39 4.59 9.21 5.08
C MET A 39 5.88 9.46 4.31
N ASP A 40 7.02 9.06 4.86
CA ASP A 40 8.28 9.07 4.12
C ASP A 40 8.25 8.06 2.97
N GLU A 41 9.04 8.30 1.93
CA GLU A 41 9.20 7.34 0.83
C GLU A 41 9.81 6.01 1.31
N ALA A 42 10.70 6.01 2.30
CA ALA A 42 11.29 4.77 2.81
C ALA A 42 10.23 3.88 3.51
N ASP A 43 9.37 4.47 4.33
CA ASP A 43 8.28 3.75 4.98
C ASP A 43 7.24 3.29 3.97
N TYR A 44 6.93 4.11 2.96
CA TYR A 44 6.02 3.74 1.88
C TYR A 44 6.51 2.49 1.13
N ARG A 45 7.77 2.51 0.69
CA ARG A 45 8.40 1.35 0.04
C ARG A 45 8.46 0.13 0.95
N HIS A 46 8.62 0.32 2.25
CA HIS A 46 8.60 -0.77 3.21
C HIS A 46 7.21 -1.43 3.29
N ILE A 47 6.12 -0.63 3.36
CA ILE A 47 4.75 -1.16 3.30
C ILE A 47 4.51 -1.94 2.00
N LEU A 48 4.87 -1.35 0.86
CA LEU A 48 4.74 -2.03 -0.44
C LEU A 48 5.54 -3.34 -0.48
N GLY A 49 6.74 -3.36 0.10
CA GLY A 49 7.56 -4.56 0.21
C GLY A 49 6.95 -5.64 1.12
N ILE A 50 6.29 -5.26 2.22
CA ILE A 50 5.55 -6.21 3.07
C ILE A 50 4.41 -6.85 2.28
N ILE A 51 3.64 -6.05 1.52
CA ILE A 51 2.55 -6.54 0.66
C ILE A 51 3.11 -7.51 -0.38
N GLU A 52 4.15 -7.11 -1.10
CA GLU A 52 4.80 -7.94 -2.14
C GLU A 52 5.31 -9.28 -1.58
N ASN A 53 5.99 -9.26 -0.43
CA ASN A 53 6.48 -10.47 0.24
C ASN A 53 5.35 -11.42 0.64
N MET A 54 4.24 -10.89 1.18
CA MET A 54 3.10 -11.73 1.56
C MET A 54 2.47 -12.38 0.33
N THR A 55 2.38 -11.69 -0.80
CA THR A 55 1.90 -12.30 -2.04
C THR A 55 2.84 -13.42 -2.52
N THR A 56 4.16 -13.23 -2.48
CA THR A 56 5.11 -14.30 -2.84
C THR A 56 4.90 -15.56 -1.99
N VAL A 57 4.48 -15.43 -0.73
CA VAL A 57 4.11 -16.58 0.11
C VAL A 57 2.86 -17.28 -0.41
N MET A 58 1.86 -16.53 -0.88
CA MET A 58 0.63 -17.08 -1.48
C MET A 58 0.92 -17.88 -2.76
N GLU A 59 1.76 -17.33 -3.64
CA GLU A 59 2.21 -17.99 -4.87
C GLU A 59 2.95 -19.30 -4.59
N ARG A 60 3.75 -19.35 -3.52
CA ARG A 60 4.51 -20.55 -3.12
C ARG A 60 3.68 -21.60 -2.41
N SER A 61 2.52 -21.23 -1.86
CA SER A 61 1.68 -22.11 -1.05
C SER A 61 0.24 -22.16 -1.57
N PRO A 62 0.02 -22.50 -2.86
CA PRO A 62 -1.26 -22.26 -3.52
C PRO A 62 -2.43 -22.97 -2.83
N ASN A 63 -2.20 -24.18 -2.31
CA ASN A 63 -3.23 -24.95 -1.60
C ASN A 63 -3.69 -24.29 -0.29
N ALA A 64 -2.84 -23.51 0.37
CA ALA A 64 -3.18 -22.84 1.63
C ALA A 64 -4.08 -21.61 1.42
N PHE A 65 -4.03 -21.01 0.23
CA PHE A 65 -4.78 -19.78 -0.11
C PHE A 65 -5.90 -20.04 -1.12
N LYS A 66 -6.01 -21.28 -1.62
CA LYS A 66 -7.07 -21.70 -2.53
C LYS A 66 -8.44 -21.50 -1.88
N GLY A 67 -9.31 -20.77 -2.57
CA GLY A 67 -10.68 -20.48 -2.12
C GLY A 67 -10.84 -19.27 -1.20
N MET A 68 -9.75 -18.61 -0.79
CA MET A 68 -9.82 -17.37 0.00
C MET A 68 -10.44 -16.24 -0.82
N GLY A 69 -11.34 -15.47 -0.22
CA GLY A 69 -11.90 -14.26 -0.81
C GLY A 69 -10.97 -13.05 -0.67
N GLU A 70 -11.42 -11.91 -1.20
CA GLU A 70 -10.75 -10.62 -1.06
C GLU A 70 -10.53 -10.24 0.42
N GLU A 71 -11.53 -10.46 1.27
CA GLU A 71 -11.46 -10.15 2.70
C GLU A 71 -10.49 -11.06 3.48
N ASP A 72 -10.39 -12.33 3.10
CA ASP A 72 -9.45 -13.28 3.71
C ASP A 72 -8.00 -12.86 3.39
N ILE A 73 -7.73 -12.58 2.12
CA ILE A 73 -6.40 -12.13 1.64
C ILE A 73 -6.01 -10.81 2.29
N ARG A 74 -6.94 -9.85 2.36
CA ARG A 74 -6.78 -8.58 3.07
C ARG A 74 -6.40 -8.78 4.54
N SER A 75 -7.07 -9.72 5.22
CA SER A 75 -6.76 -10.05 6.62
C SER A 75 -5.32 -10.52 6.80
N HIS A 76 -4.78 -11.29 5.85
CA HIS A 76 -3.38 -11.70 5.87
C HIS A 76 -2.39 -10.52 5.76
N TYR A 77 -2.67 -9.54 4.88
CA TYR A 77 -1.83 -8.33 4.81
C TYR A 77 -1.86 -7.55 6.12
N LEU A 78 -3.04 -7.39 6.74
CA LEU A 78 -3.19 -6.67 8.00
C LEU A 78 -2.40 -7.34 9.14
N VAL A 79 -2.38 -8.67 9.21
CA VAL A 79 -1.57 -9.40 10.20
C VAL A 79 -0.08 -9.07 10.04
N GLN A 80 0.43 -9.08 8.81
CA GLN A 80 1.84 -8.78 8.54
C GLN A 80 2.18 -7.32 8.84
N LEU A 81 1.34 -6.38 8.41
CA LEU A 81 1.51 -4.96 8.67
C LEU A 81 1.46 -4.66 10.17
N ASN A 82 0.50 -5.23 10.91
CA ASN A 82 0.41 -5.05 12.35
C ASN A 82 1.59 -5.63 13.13
N GLY A 83 2.15 -6.74 12.66
CA GLY A 83 3.37 -7.30 13.23
C GLY A 83 4.57 -6.36 13.13
N GLN A 84 4.62 -5.51 12.10
CA GLN A 84 5.73 -4.58 11.83
C GLN A 84 5.50 -3.19 12.43
N TYR A 85 4.25 -2.74 12.53
CA TYR A 85 3.85 -1.38 12.90
C TYR A 85 3.13 -1.28 14.25
N GLU A 86 3.38 -2.22 15.16
CA GLU A 86 2.87 -2.22 16.55
C GLU A 86 1.34 -2.04 16.67
N GLY A 87 0.57 -2.58 15.73
CA GLY A 87 -0.90 -2.44 15.72
C GLY A 87 -1.44 -1.18 15.02
N GLY A 88 -0.58 -0.39 14.37
CA GLY A 88 -0.95 0.82 13.63
C GLY A 88 -1.66 0.57 12.29
N ALA A 89 -1.80 -0.69 11.85
CA ALA A 89 -2.50 -1.04 10.62
C ALA A 89 -3.90 -1.57 10.93
N THR A 90 -4.94 -0.79 10.67
CA THR A 90 -6.32 -1.18 10.93
C THR A 90 -7.03 -1.56 9.64
N GLY A 91 -7.66 -2.73 9.62
CA GLY A 91 -8.62 -3.12 8.58
C GLY A 91 -10.00 -2.60 8.92
N GLU A 92 -10.81 -2.27 7.91
CA GLU A 92 -12.20 -1.82 8.10
C GLU A 92 -12.33 -0.61 9.02
N THR A 93 -11.44 0.38 8.83
CA THR A 93 -11.56 1.60 9.62
C THR A 93 -12.60 2.50 8.96
N PHE A 94 -13.76 2.65 9.60
CA PHE A 94 -14.79 3.59 9.18
C PHE A 94 -14.22 5.01 9.18
N ASN A 95 -13.87 5.52 8.00
CA ASN A 95 -13.78 6.95 7.77
C ASN A 95 -15.15 7.43 7.29
N ALA A 96 -15.44 8.73 7.48
CA ALA A 96 -16.78 9.33 7.39
C ALA A 96 -17.60 9.11 6.08
N ALA A 97 -17.06 8.37 5.10
CA ALA A 97 -17.69 8.07 3.81
C ALA A 97 -17.69 6.56 3.41
N GLY A 98 -17.12 5.62 4.20
CA GLY A 98 -17.17 4.19 3.87
C GLY A 98 -16.01 3.31 4.39
N LYS A 99 -15.95 2.05 3.90
CA LYS A 99 -15.03 0.96 4.29
C LYS A 99 -13.82 0.95 3.32
N THR A 100 -12.63 1.34 3.80
CA THR A 100 -11.36 1.11 3.11
C THR A 100 -10.76 -0.23 3.54
N ASP A 101 -10.14 -0.95 2.61
CA ASP A 101 -9.56 -2.27 2.88
C ASP A 101 -8.36 -2.26 3.84
N ILE A 102 -7.37 -1.40 3.59
CA ILE A 102 -6.16 -1.28 4.42
C ILE A 102 -5.91 0.19 4.75
N LEU A 103 -5.86 0.51 6.05
CA LEU A 103 -5.49 1.83 6.55
C LEU A 103 -4.35 1.69 7.56
N VAL A 104 -3.23 2.35 7.31
CA VAL A 104 -2.16 2.46 8.32
C VAL A 104 -2.15 3.87 8.88
N ARG A 105 -2.15 3.95 10.21
CA ARG A 105 -2.16 5.19 10.99
C ARG A 105 -0.88 5.32 11.79
N SER A 106 -0.42 6.55 11.93
CA SER A 106 0.61 6.93 12.89
C SER A 106 0.08 8.10 13.70
N GLU A 107 0.04 7.94 15.03
CA GLU A 107 -0.66 8.85 15.94
C GLU A 107 -2.12 9.08 15.49
N ASN A 108 -2.47 10.32 15.11
CA ASN A 108 -3.81 10.70 14.65
C ASN A 108 -3.89 10.92 13.13
N ALA A 109 -2.86 10.55 12.37
CA ALA A 109 -2.79 10.74 10.93
C ALA A 109 -2.93 9.40 10.17
N ASN A 110 -3.73 9.41 9.10
CA ASN A 110 -3.69 8.37 8.09
C ASN A 110 -2.41 8.58 7.28
N ILE A 111 -1.58 7.56 7.19
CA ILE A 111 -0.28 7.66 6.50
C ILE A 111 -0.21 6.76 5.27
N PHE A 112 -1.06 5.75 5.18
CA PHE A 112 -1.18 4.90 4.00
C PHE A 112 -2.61 4.36 3.88
N ILE A 113 -3.14 4.41 2.66
CA ILE A 113 -4.46 3.92 2.29
C ILE A 113 -4.27 2.96 1.13
N ALA A 114 -4.86 1.76 1.21
CA ALA A 114 -4.92 0.86 0.08
C ALA A 114 -6.27 0.18 -0.07
N GLU A 115 -6.67 -0.03 -1.32
CA GLU A 115 -7.82 -0.83 -1.70
C GLU A 115 -7.37 -2.15 -2.31
N CYS A 116 -8.07 -3.22 -1.93
CA CYS A 116 -7.90 -4.54 -2.50
C CYS A 116 -9.03 -4.78 -3.51
N LYS A 117 -8.73 -5.46 -4.61
CA LYS A 117 -9.78 -5.87 -5.54
C LYS A 117 -9.44 -7.14 -6.29
N ILE A 118 -10.38 -8.08 -6.36
CA ILE A 118 -10.30 -9.14 -7.37
C ILE A 118 -10.56 -8.56 -8.76
N TRP A 119 -9.62 -8.78 -9.69
CA TRP A 119 -9.76 -8.33 -11.07
C TRP A 119 -11.00 -8.94 -11.74
N ARG A 120 -11.85 -8.06 -12.30
CA ARG A 120 -13.03 -8.43 -13.10
C ARG A 120 -13.16 -7.59 -14.38
N GLY A 121 -12.14 -6.82 -14.73
CA GLY A 121 -12.11 -5.93 -15.89
C GLY A 121 -11.90 -4.47 -15.53
N GLU A 122 -11.67 -3.65 -16.56
CA GLU A 122 -11.31 -2.24 -16.46
C GLU A 122 -12.36 -1.40 -15.73
N LYS A 123 -13.64 -1.69 -15.93
CA LYS A 123 -14.73 -0.99 -15.22
C LYS A 123 -14.58 -1.09 -13.70
N VAL A 124 -14.31 -2.30 -13.19
CA VAL A 124 -14.12 -2.53 -11.75
C VAL A 124 -12.85 -1.84 -11.26
N MET A 125 -11.80 -1.76 -12.10
CA MET A 125 -10.59 -1.01 -11.78
C MET A 125 -10.86 0.50 -11.65
N ILE A 126 -11.62 1.08 -12.57
CA ILE A 126 -12.03 2.51 -12.51
C ILE A 126 -12.83 2.77 -11.22
N GLU A 127 -13.83 1.94 -10.92
CA GLU A 127 -14.61 2.05 -9.68
C GLU A 127 -13.73 1.93 -8.42
N THR A 128 -12.67 1.12 -8.48
CA THR A 128 -11.70 0.99 -7.36
C THR A 128 -10.85 2.24 -7.20
N ILE A 129 -10.46 2.90 -8.30
CA ILE A 129 -9.73 4.18 -8.25
C ILE A 129 -10.64 5.26 -7.65
N ASP A 130 -11.90 5.34 -8.09
CA ASP A 130 -12.88 6.27 -7.53
C ASP A 130 -13.08 6.04 -6.02
N GLN A 131 -13.24 4.78 -5.61
CA GLN A 131 -13.35 4.39 -4.20
C GLN A 131 -12.12 4.85 -3.41
N LEU A 132 -10.91 4.52 -3.87
CA LEU A 132 -9.66 4.92 -3.21
C LEU A 132 -9.57 6.44 -3.05
N LEU A 133 -9.81 7.19 -4.13
CA LEU A 133 -9.70 8.64 -4.13
C LEU A 133 -10.77 9.32 -3.27
N SER A 134 -11.93 8.68 -3.05
CA SER A 134 -12.96 9.19 -2.14
C SER A 134 -12.50 9.23 -0.68
N TYR A 135 -11.51 8.41 -0.31
CA TYR A 135 -10.93 8.37 1.04
C TYR A 135 -9.70 9.27 1.21
N VAL A 136 -9.10 9.70 0.10
CA VAL A 136 -7.88 10.51 0.10
C VAL A 136 -8.22 11.95 0.45
N THR A 137 -7.85 12.35 1.66
CA THR A 137 -7.94 13.75 2.07
C THR A 137 -6.81 14.57 1.43
N TRP A 138 -6.87 15.90 1.53
CA TRP A 138 -5.79 16.78 1.03
C TRP A 138 -4.40 16.48 1.65
N ARG A 139 -4.37 15.71 2.74
CA ARG A 139 -3.17 15.31 3.49
C ARG A 139 -2.59 13.97 3.03
N ASP A 140 -3.42 13.10 2.47
CA ASP A 140 -3.02 11.76 2.06
C ASP A 140 -2.33 11.85 0.69
N THR A 141 -1.05 11.51 0.63
CA THR A 141 -0.23 11.66 -0.59
C THR A 141 0.25 10.35 -1.18
N LYS A 142 0.17 9.23 -0.45
CA LYS A 142 0.68 7.94 -0.88
C LYS A 142 -0.30 6.82 -0.59
N THR A 143 -0.73 6.14 -1.63
CA THR A 143 -1.75 5.09 -1.59
C THR A 143 -1.37 3.90 -2.47
N ALA A 144 -2.12 2.80 -2.39
CA ALA A 144 -1.96 1.68 -3.30
C ALA A 144 -3.29 1.06 -3.72
N ILE A 145 -3.30 0.41 -4.88
CA ILE A 145 -4.36 -0.52 -5.29
C ILE A 145 -3.72 -1.88 -5.46
N ILE A 146 -4.26 -2.87 -4.76
CA ILE A 146 -3.80 -4.25 -4.77
C ILE A 146 -4.80 -5.08 -5.55
N VAL A 147 -4.41 -5.53 -6.74
CA VAL A 147 -5.28 -6.29 -7.64
C VAL A 147 -4.92 -7.77 -7.59
N PHE A 148 -5.90 -8.60 -7.27
CA PHE A 148 -5.78 -10.06 -7.32
C PHE A 148 -6.34 -10.61 -8.63
N ASN A 149 -5.49 -11.24 -9.41
CA ASN A 149 -5.87 -11.92 -10.64
C ASN A 149 -6.15 -13.41 -10.38
N ARG A 150 -7.21 -13.93 -11.02
CA ARG A 150 -7.51 -15.36 -11.13
C ARG A 150 -7.65 -15.80 -12.59
N ASN A 151 -7.46 -14.88 -13.52
CA ASN A 151 -7.60 -15.13 -14.95
C ASN A 151 -6.32 -15.80 -15.47
N LYS A 152 -6.45 -16.68 -16.47
CA LYS A 152 -5.29 -17.39 -17.03
C LYS A 152 -4.26 -16.47 -17.69
N ASP A 153 -4.70 -15.37 -18.30
CA ASP A 153 -3.84 -14.42 -19.00
C ASP A 153 -3.53 -13.22 -18.11
N PHE A 154 -2.53 -13.38 -17.25
CA PHE A 154 -2.12 -12.32 -16.33
C PHE A 154 -1.48 -11.11 -17.04
N SER A 155 -0.85 -11.32 -18.20
CA SER A 155 -0.26 -10.22 -18.98
C SER A 155 -1.33 -9.29 -19.51
N ALA A 156 -2.43 -9.84 -20.05
CA ALA A 156 -3.57 -9.04 -20.47
C ALA A 156 -4.21 -8.26 -19.30
N VAL A 157 -4.23 -8.84 -18.10
CA VAL A 157 -4.71 -8.16 -16.89
C VAL A 157 -3.81 -6.99 -16.49
N ILE A 158 -2.49 -7.17 -16.54
CA ILE A 158 -1.54 -6.08 -16.28
C ILE A 158 -1.75 -4.92 -17.25
N GLU A 159 -1.85 -5.19 -18.55
CA GLU A 159 -2.06 -4.15 -19.56
C GLU A 159 -3.41 -3.46 -19.38
N GLY A 160 -4.50 -4.23 -19.19
CA GLY A 160 -5.84 -3.66 -18.98
C GLY A 160 -5.93 -2.81 -17.72
N ALA A 161 -5.30 -3.23 -16.61
CA ALA A 161 -5.32 -2.46 -15.37
C ALA A 161 -4.55 -1.13 -15.50
N LYS A 162 -3.39 -1.13 -16.17
CA LYS A 162 -2.65 0.12 -16.44
C LYS A 162 -3.46 1.05 -17.34
N ALA A 163 -4.04 0.53 -18.42
CA ALA A 163 -4.88 1.30 -19.33
C ALA A 163 -6.08 1.94 -18.61
N ALA A 164 -6.71 1.20 -17.68
CA ALA A 164 -7.79 1.73 -16.85
C ALA A 164 -7.34 2.89 -15.94
N VAL A 165 -6.13 2.84 -15.37
CA VAL A 165 -5.58 3.96 -14.59
C VAL A 165 -5.30 5.17 -15.48
N GLU A 166 -4.71 4.97 -16.66
CA GLU A 166 -4.39 6.05 -17.61
C GLU A 166 -5.64 6.72 -18.20
N ALA A 167 -6.72 5.95 -18.37
CA ALA A 167 -8.01 6.45 -18.84
C ALA A 167 -8.80 7.23 -17.76
N HIS A 168 -8.37 7.16 -16.49
CA HIS A 168 -9.10 7.78 -15.39
C HIS A 168 -9.04 9.32 -15.45
N PRO A 169 -10.13 10.08 -15.19
CA PRO A 169 -10.15 11.54 -15.29
C PRO A 169 -9.14 12.26 -14.38
N GLN A 170 -8.79 11.65 -13.25
CA GLN A 170 -7.79 12.17 -12.31
C GLN A 170 -6.35 11.86 -12.72
N TYR A 171 -6.10 11.06 -13.76
CA TYR A 171 -4.74 10.73 -14.20
C TYR A 171 -3.94 11.99 -14.58
N ARG A 172 -2.64 11.99 -14.21
CA ARG A 172 -1.69 13.07 -14.52
C ARG A 172 -0.41 12.57 -15.16
N ARG A 173 0.24 11.56 -14.57
CA ARG A 173 1.51 11.01 -15.10
C ARG A 173 1.77 9.58 -14.63
N GLY A 174 2.58 8.86 -15.41
CA GLY A 174 3.01 7.47 -15.14
C GLY A 174 2.76 6.53 -16.34
N PRO A 175 2.80 5.22 -16.11
CA PRO A 175 3.40 4.58 -14.94
C PRO A 175 4.93 4.68 -14.95
N VAL A 176 5.52 4.81 -13.76
CA VAL A 176 6.90 4.37 -13.54
C VAL A 176 6.85 2.89 -13.17
N LYS A 177 7.51 2.03 -13.95
CA LYS A 177 7.65 0.60 -13.61
C LYS A 177 8.62 0.45 -12.43
N GLU A 178 8.14 -0.03 -11.29
CA GLU A 178 8.93 -0.26 -10.08
C GLU A 178 9.17 -1.74 -9.78
N GLY A 179 8.59 -2.63 -10.58
CA GLY A 179 8.72 -4.08 -10.53
C GLY A 179 7.97 -4.71 -11.71
N GLU A 180 7.99 -6.04 -11.84
CA GLU A 180 7.29 -6.71 -12.95
C GLU A 180 5.78 -6.49 -12.93
N THR A 181 5.20 -6.42 -11.72
CA THR A 181 3.76 -6.21 -11.51
C THR A 181 3.46 -5.01 -10.62
N ARG A 182 4.43 -4.09 -10.47
CA ARG A 182 4.32 -2.90 -9.64
C ARG A 182 4.55 -1.63 -10.46
N PHE A 183 3.53 -0.77 -10.49
CA PHE A 183 3.51 0.43 -11.33
C PHE A 183 3.05 1.64 -10.51
N ARG A 184 3.83 2.72 -10.55
CA ARG A 184 3.51 3.96 -9.83
C ARG A 184 2.92 5.00 -10.76
N PHE A 185 1.76 5.51 -10.39
CA PHE A 185 1.04 6.58 -11.08
C PHE A 185 0.88 7.79 -10.16
N ILE A 186 0.60 8.93 -10.79
CA ILE A 186 0.20 10.15 -10.11
C ILE A 186 -1.16 10.57 -10.64
N LEU A 187 -2.10 10.70 -9.71
CA LEU A 187 -3.45 11.18 -9.95
C LEU A 187 -3.65 12.50 -9.19
N ALA A 188 -4.58 13.33 -9.63
CA ALA A 188 -5.02 14.50 -8.88
C ALA A 188 -6.01 14.10 -7.77
N ASN A 189 -6.02 14.87 -6.69
CA ASN A 189 -7.01 14.71 -5.63
C ASN A 189 -8.36 15.31 -6.11
N PRO A 190 -9.49 14.58 -6.02
CA PRO A 190 -10.79 15.11 -6.44
C PRO A 190 -11.28 16.33 -5.67
N SER A 191 -10.88 16.46 -4.40
CA SER A 191 -11.28 17.57 -3.53
C SER A 191 -10.38 18.80 -3.69
N ASP A 192 -9.16 18.63 -4.20
CA ASP A 192 -8.20 19.71 -4.49
C ASP A 192 -7.29 19.30 -5.66
N THR A 193 -7.66 19.74 -6.86
CA THR A 193 -6.95 19.35 -8.09
C THR A 193 -5.53 19.91 -8.21
N ALA A 194 -5.13 20.85 -7.34
CA ALA A 194 -3.74 21.30 -7.23
C ALA A 194 -2.86 20.32 -6.44
N LYS A 195 -3.47 19.33 -5.77
CA LYS A 195 -2.78 18.28 -5.04
C LYS A 195 -2.70 17.00 -5.86
N GLU A 196 -1.60 16.31 -5.67
CA GLU A 196 -1.30 15.04 -6.32
C GLU A 196 -1.27 13.91 -5.29
N VAL A 197 -1.74 12.75 -5.73
CA VAL A 197 -1.81 11.51 -4.99
C VAL A 197 -0.96 10.49 -5.73
N VAL A 198 0.00 9.90 -5.02
CA VAL A 198 0.76 8.75 -5.52
C VAL A 198 -0.11 7.52 -5.37
N VAL A 199 -0.42 6.85 -6.49
CA VAL A 199 -1.14 5.57 -6.51
C VAL A 199 -0.19 4.51 -7.03
N THR A 200 0.22 3.56 -6.18
CA THR A 200 0.96 2.38 -6.64
C THR A 200 0.00 1.23 -6.90
N LEU A 201 -0.05 0.80 -8.16
CA LEU A 201 -0.75 -0.38 -8.60
C LEU A 201 0.15 -1.61 -8.41
N MET A 202 -0.33 -2.59 -7.65
CA MET A 202 0.33 -3.88 -7.43
C MET A 202 -0.60 -4.98 -7.93
N LEU A 203 -0.16 -5.76 -8.90
CA LEU A 203 -0.94 -6.87 -9.45
C LEU A 203 -0.33 -8.20 -9.04
N PHE A 204 -1.19 -9.13 -8.65
CA PHE A 204 -0.78 -10.43 -8.15
C PHE A 204 -1.62 -11.54 -8.73
N ASP A 205 -0.98 -12.62 -9.16
CA ASP A 205 -1.68 -13.81 -9.59
C ASP A 205 -1.93 -14.72 -8.38
N ILE A 206 -3.18 -15.02 -8.08
CA ILE A 206 -3.56 -15.79 -6.90
C ILE A 206 -4.18 -17.15 -7.29
N PRO A 207 -3.96 -18.20 -6.47
CA PRO A 207 -4.50 -19.52 -6.73
C PRO A 207 -6.03 -19.55 -6.80
N VAL A 208 -6.56 -20.44 -7.64
CA VAL A 208 -8.01 -20.69 -7.82
C VAL A 208 -8.42 -22.03 -7.20
#